data_AF-A0A9Q8WNW7-F1
#
_entry.id   AF-A0A9Q8WNW7-F1
#
_cell.length_a   1.000
_cell.length_b   1.000
_cell.length_c   1.000
_cell.angle_alpha   90.00
_cell.angle_beta   90.00
_cell.angle_gamma   90.00
#
_symmetry.space_group_name_H-M   'P 1'
#
loop_
_entity.id
_entity.type
_entity.pdbx_description
1 polymer ?
#
loop_
_entity_poly.entity_id
_entity_poly.type
_entity_poly.pdbx_seq_one_letter_code
_entity_poly.pdbx_strand_id
1 'polypeptide(L)'
;MVALKNVVLATFAGSALACVDFVASINNFQYATITLTDNGQKVCSVNGYGDVNGWRLNCRSGYSAYMRFRDDVVEYSAPHGSWTFATKCEYMAAPGAGAADFSILTPPFEVFNRDYYPAETMASTTVAGQNYDVRIEVISQPEDFTQVTEVVRDAFGHQARDGVYLSMNPGWDTPEGVVRGAGRMANRFKTVNQNNKGDPNVVFLKATLPDPENAGQRRIVGMAIWAQQSAIEGHGDQPPKDLIKELGLESIFPGNEAEQRYAAACMGSLHKRREEVIAEKATAAEPAVFVLDMCAVDPKFQGKGIAKKLVQWGLDEAKRRGGLELLLEASSMGRHVYSKLGFKQEGPEIEYDVEERFAHRDRPSNIFMRTGDGQ
;
A
#
# COMPACT_ATOMS: atom_id res chain seq x y z
N MET A 1 36.79 0.57 16.37
CA MET A 1 36.59 1.06 17.75
C MET A 1 35.81 2.37 17.69
N VAL A 2 34.49 2.31 17.78
CA VAL A 2 33.62 3.34 18.37
C VAL A 2 32.38 2.59 18.84
N ALA A 3 32.14 2.65 20.15
CA ALA A 3 30.97 2.15 20.83
C ALA A 3 30.11 3.35 21.24
N LEU A 4 28.77 3.21 21.20
CA LEU A 4 27.76 3.87 22.04
C LEU A 4 26.39 3.33 21.57
N LYS A 5 25.64 2.49 22.30
CA LYS A 5 25.06 2.56 23.67
C LYS A 5 24.07 3.72 23.88
N ASN A 6 22.79 3.36 23.85
CA ASN A 6 21.77 3.55 24.89
C ASN A 6 20.45 4.10 24.33
N VAL A 7 19.42 3.24 24.28
CA VAL A 7 18.08 3.65 24.72
C VAL A 7 17.52 2.51 25.57
N VAL A 8 17.27 2.85 26.83
CA VAL A 8 16.61 2.01 27.84
C VAL A 8 15.12 1.98 27.50
N LEU A 9 14.54 0.78 27.30
CA LEU A 9 13.09 0.60 27.38
C LEU A 9 12.72 0.23 28.81
N ALA A 10 11.85 1.04 29.40
CA ALA A 10 11.22 0.76 30.68
C ALA A 10 10.45 -0.58 30.61
N THR A 11 10.75 -1.43 31.58
CA THR A 11 10.10 -2.71 31.86
C THR A 11 8.63 -2.54 32.21
N PHE A 12 7.76 -3.31 31.54
CA PHE A 12 6.61 -3.94 32.17
C PHE A 12 6.73 -5.45 31.96
N ALA A 13 6.85 -6.18 33.07
CA ALA A 13 7.07 -7.61 33.12
C ALA A 13 5.74 -8.39 33.09
N GLY A 14 5.73 -9.46 32.29
CA GLY A 14 4.68 -10.47 32.21
C GLY A 14 5.17 -11.65 31.37
N SER A 15 6.11 -12.41 31.94
CA SER A 15 6.77 -13.65 31.45
C SER A 15 5.79 -14.74 30.97
N ALA A 16 6.03 -15.54 29.92
CA ALA A 16 7.28 -15.87 29.24
C ALA A 16 7.04 -16.11 27.73
N LEU A 17 7.49 -15.20 26.89
CA LEU A 17 7.74 -15.49 25.48
C LEU A 17 9.13 -16.12 25.41
N ALA A 18 9.24 -17.34 24.89
CA ALA A 18 10.54 -17.96 24.66
C ALA A 18 11.42 -16.99 23.86
N CYS A 19 12.60 -16.64 24.40
CA CYS A 19 13.55 -15.77 23.72
C CYS A 19 14.29 -16.60 22.67
N VAL A 20 13.64 -16.82 21.53
CA VAL A 20 14.24 -17.48 20.37
C VAL A 20 15.05 -16.45 19.60
N ASP A 21 16.34 -16.70 19.43
CA ASP A 21 17.23 -15.90 18.59
C ASP A 21 17.72 -16.77 17.43
N PHE A 22 17.65 -16.23 16.22
CA PHE A 22 17.97 -16.92 14.99
C PHE A 22 18.90 -16.07 14.13
N VAL A 23 20.08 -16.62 13.84
CA VAL A 23 21.08 -15.96 13.01
C VAL A 23 21.44 -16.89 11.86
N ALA A 24 21.26 -16.42 10.63
CA ALA A 24 21.63 -17.12 9.41
C ALA A 24 22.53 -16.25 8.55
N SER A 25 23.59 -16.86 8.01
CA SER A 25 24.39 -16.31 6.94
C SER A 25 24.42 -17.30 5.80
N ILE A 26 24.01 -16.85 4.61
CA ILE A 26 23.84 -17.72 3.44
C ILE A 26 24.59 -17.09 2.27
N ASN A 27 25.41 -17.88 1.59
CA ASN A 27 26.12 -17.41 0.40
C ASN A 27 25.36 -17.78 -0.89
N ASN A 28 25.80 -17.24 -2.02
CA ASN A 28 25.22 -17.49 -3.34
C ASN A 28 25.27 -18.97 -3.79
N PHE A 29 26.03 -19.84 -3.13
CA PHE A 29 26.07 -21.28 -3.41
C PHE A 29 25.12 -22.08 -2.51
N GLN A 30 24.19 -21.41 -1.81
CA GLN A 30 23.26 -22.02 -0.84
C GLN A 30 23.98 -22.77 0.29
N TYR A 31 25.24 -22.42 0.56
CA TYR A 31 25.92 -22.85 1.76
C TYR A 31 25.53 -21.89 2.89
N ALA A 32 24.94 -22.43 3.95
CA ALA A 32 24.48 -21.64 5.07
C ALA A 32 25.22 -22.00 6.37
N THR A 33 25.50 -20.97 7.15
CA THR A 33 25.82 -21.10 8.58
C THR A 33 24.66 -20.52 9.36
N ILE A 34 23.91 -21.37 10.07
CA ILE A 34 22.74 -21.00 10.84
C ILE A 34 22.93 -21.41 12.30
N THR A 35 22.54 -20.55 13.23
CA THR A 35 22.45 -20.87 14.66
C THR A 35 21.11 -20.38 15.21
N LEU A 36 20.41 -21.26 15.92
CA LEU A 36 19.20 -20.96 16.67
C LEU A 36 19.48 -21.18 18.15
N THR A 37 19.21 -20.15 18.96
CA THR A 37 19.24 -20.24 20.42
C THR A 37 17.85 -20.08 20.99
N ASP A 38 17.56 -20.81 22.06
CA ASP A 38 16.31 -20.72 22.81
C ASP A 38 16.67 -20.46 24.27
N ASN A 39 16.20 -19.34 24.81
CA ASN A 39 16.55 -18.84 26.14
C ASN A 39 18.08 -18.77 26.35
N GLY A 40 18.80 -18.30 25.32
CA GLY A 40 20.25 -18.12 25.33
C GLY A 40 21.08 -19.39 25.17
N GLN A 41 20.46 -20.57 25.04
CA GLN A 41 21.19 -21.81 24.72
C GLN A 41 21.08 -22.15 23.24
N LYS A 42 22.21 -22.42 22.59
CA LYS A 42 22.23 -22.94 21.22
C LYS A 42 21.60 -24.34 21.16
N VAL A 43 20.47 -24.44 20.46
CA VAL A 43 19.67 -25.66 20.34
C VAL A 43 19.71 -26.27 18.95
N CYS A 44 19.85 -25.46 17.90
CA CYS A 44 19.95 -25.93 16.51
C CYS A 44 21.03 -25.18 15.73
N SER A 45 21.63 -25.84 14.75
CA SER A 45 22.50 -25.19 13.76
C SER A 45 22.65 -25.96 12.47
N VAL A 46 23.04 -25.27 11.42
CA VAL A 46 23.55 -25.88 10.18
C VAL A 46 24.86 -25.19 9.80
N ASN A 47 25.78 -25.96 9.22
CA ASN A 47 26.93 -25.43 8.52
C ASN A 47 27.14 -26.29 7.28
N GLY A 48 26.43 -25.95 6.20
CA GLY A 48 26.30 -26.88 5.08
C GLY A 48 25.31 -26.41 4.02
N TYR A 49 25.20 -27.22 2.97
CA TYR A 49 24.24 -27.02 1.90
C TYR A 49 22.84 -27.46 2.34
N GLY A 50 21.85 -26.69 1.90
CA GLY A 50 20.45 -27.05 2.02
C GLY A 50 20.05 -28.04 0.91
N ASP A 51 18.83 -28.54 0.99
CA ASP A 51 18.18 -29.19 -0.15
C ASP A 51 17.42 -28.14 -1.00
N VAL A 52 16.68 -28.61 -2.00
CA VAL A 52 15.90 -27.75 -2.91
C VAL A 52 14.81 -26.94 -2.20
N ASN A 53 14.42 -27.33 -0.99
CA ASN A 53 13.34 -26.75 -0.21
C ASN A 53 13.85 -25.89 0.95
N GLY A 54 15.14 -25.97 1.34
CA GLY A 54 15.69 -25.22 2.47
C GLY A 54 16.77 -25.93 3.27
N TRP A 55 17.00 -25.51 4.51
CA TRP A 55 18.00 -26.08 5.41
C TRP A 55 17.33 -26.74 6.60
N ARG A 56 17.52 -28.05 6.71
CA ARG A 56 17.24 -28.79 7.94
C ARG A 56 18.39 -28.58 8.92
N LEU A 57 18.09 -28.00 10.08
CA LEU A 57 19.10 -27.77 11.10
C LEU A 57 19.34 -29.04 11.92
N ASN A 58 20.59 -29.23 12.33
CA ASN A 58 20.97 -30.24 13.31
C ASN A 58 20.63 -29.70 14.71
N CYS A 59 19.67 -30.35 15.37
CA CYS A 59 19.12 -29.92 16.65
C CYS A 59 19.41 -30.92 17.78
N ARG A 60 19.39 -30.45 19.03
CA ARG A 60 19.38 -31.31 20.22
C ARG A 60 18.10 -32.15 20.26
N SER A 61 18.14 -33.28 20.98
CA SER A 61 16.97 -34.15 21.16
C SER A 61 15.77 -33.38 21.72
N GLY A 62 14.59 -33.58 21.10
CA GLY A 62 13.36 -32.86 21.45
C GLY A 62 13.16 -31.53 20.74
N TYR A 63 14.14 -31.07 19.95
CA TYR A 63 14.06 -29.87 19.14
C TYR A 63 14.13 -30.22 17.64
N SER A 64 13.43 -29.46 16.81
CA SER A 64 13.59 -29.50 15.36
C SER A 64 13.44 -28.13 14.76
N ALA A 65 14.26 -27.82 13.76
CA ALA A 65 14.14 -26.57 13.02
C ALA A 65 14.38 -26.79 11.52
N TYR A 66 13.56 -26.11 10.73
CA TYR A 66 13.67 -26.11 9.28
C TYR A 66 13.51 -24.69 8.76
N MET A 67 14.51 -24.19 8.03
CA MET A 67 14.44 -22.89 7.37
C MET A 67 14.08 -23.11 5.91
N ARG A 68 12.92 -22.60 5.49
CA ARG A 68 12.44 -22.73 4.12
C ARG A 68 13.20 -21.78 3.19
N PHE A 69 13.55 -22.27 2.01
CA PHE A 69 14.13 -21.42 0.97
C PHE A 69 13.10 -20.38 0.49
N ARG A 70 13.56 -19.17 0.13
CA ARG A 70 12.80 -18.04 -0.47
C ARG A 70 11.79 -17.30 0.41
N ASP A 71 11.17 -17.97 1.39
CA ASP A 71 10.16 -17.34 2.23
C ASP A 71 10.75 -16.72 3.51
N ASP A 72 12.05 -16.96 3.76
CA ASP A 72 12.77 -16.63 5.00
C ASP A 72 12.02 -17.07 6.28
N VAL A 73 11.18 -18.10 6.19
CA VAL A 73 10.41 -18.64 7.31
C VAL A 73 11.18 -19.77 7.99
N VAL A 74 11.26 -19.70 9.31
CA VAL A 74 11.77 -20.78 10.16
C VAL A 74 10.60 -21.44 10.86
N GLU A 75 10.48 -22.74 10.66
CA GLU A 75 9.63 -23.62 11.44
C GLU A 75 10.49 -24.20 12.57
N TYR A 76 10.06 -24.00 13.81
CA TYR A 76 10.80 -24.40 14.99
C TYR A 76 9.88 -25.08 15.99
N SER A 77 10.25 -26.28 16.41
CA SER A 77 9.58 -27.03 17.46
C SER A 77 10.55 -27.29 18.61
N ALA A 78 10.07 -27.04 19.82
CA ALA A 78 10.70 -27.38 21.08
C ALA A 78 9.77 -28.30 21.89
N PRO A 79 10.23 -28.92 22.99
CA PRO A 79 9.40 -29.79 23.81
C PRO A 79 8.12 -29.14 24.36
N HIS A 80 8.07 -27.81 24.42
CA HIS A 80 6.97 -27.02 24.98
C HIS A 80 6.15 -26.28 23.92
N GLY A 81 6.35 -26.53 22.62
CA GLY A 81 5.52 -25.95 21.56
C GLY A 81 6.18 -25.91 20.18
N SER A 82 5.40 -25.52 19.18
CA SER A 82 5.87 -25.30 17.81
C SER A 82 5.49 -23.90 17.37
N TRP A 83 6.42 -23.22 16.68
CA TRP A 83 6.25 -21.88 16.18
C TRP A 83 6.79 -21.78 14.76
N THR A 84 6.26 -20.79 14.06
CA THR A 84 6.75 -20.38 12.75
C THR A 84 7.01 -18.90 12.83
N PHE A 85 8.20 -18.46 12.45
CA PHE A 85 8.54 -17.04 12.45
C PHE A 85 9.29 -16.68 11.17
N ALA A 86 8.98 -15.49 10.65
CA ALA A 86 9.72 -14.92 9.54
C ALA A 86 11.05 -14.37 10.05
N THR A 87 12.09 -14.58 9.28
CA THR A 87 13.43 -14.05 9.51
C THR A 87 13.75 -13.05 8.40
N LYS A 88 14.77 -12.23 8.59
CA LYS A 88 15.36 -11.45 7.50
C LYS A 88 16.76 -12.00 7.31
N CYS A 89 16.95 -12.85 6.30
CA CYS A 89 18.26 -13.40 6.00
C CYS A 89 19.05 -12.40 5.14
N GLU A 90 20.29 -12.10 5.54
CA GLU A 90 21.21 -11.35 4.69
C GLU A 90 21.99 -12.32 3.79
N TYR A 91 21.69 -12.28 2.50
CA TYR A 91 22.34 -13.11 1.49
C TYR A 91 23.60 -12.39 0.99
N MET A 92 24.78 -12.98 1.20
CA MET A 92 26.05 -12.38 0.79
C MET A 92 26.49 -12.90 -0.58
N ALA A 93 26.71 -11.96 -1.52
CA ALA A 93 27.32 -12.29 -2.79
C ALA A 93 28.83 -12.54 -2.66
N ALA A 94 29.31 -13.68 -3.14
CA ALA A 94 30.75 -13.95 -3.22
C ALA A 94 31.39 -13.02 -4.27
N PRO A 95 32.49 -12.32 -3.95
CA PRO A 95 33.17 -11.47 -4.93
C PRO A 95 33.81 -12.33 -6.02
N GLY A 96 33.41 -12.13 -7.29
CA GLY A 96 34.19 -12.58 -8.46
C GLY A 96 33.74 -13.85 -9.19
N ALA A 97 32.56 -14.41 -8.94
CA ALA A 97 32.04 -15.51 -9.78
C ALA A 97 31.30 -14.97 -11.00
N GLY A 98 31.89 -15.14 -12.19
CA GLY A 98 31.28 -14.82 -13.47
C GLY A 98 30.00 -15.63 -13.73
N ALA A 99 29.12 -15.08 -14.58
CA ALA A 99 27.83 -15.67 -14.92
C ALA A 99 27.97 -17.13 -15.38
N ALA A 100 27.41 -18.05 -14.61
CA ALA A 100 27.17 -19.42 -15.04
C ALA A 100 25.75 -19.51 -15.60
N ASP A 101 25.65 -19.99 -16.84
CA ASP A 101 24.44 -20.24 -17.61
C ASP A 101 23.71 -21.49 -17.08
N PHE A 102 22.43 -21.36 -16.76
CA PHE A 102 21.57 -22.42 -16.21
C PHE A 102 20.47 -22.84 -17.20
N SER A 103 20.76 -22.83 -18.51
CA SER A 103 19.82 -23.22 -19.58
C SER A 103 19.63 -24.74 -19.79
N ILE A 104 20.14 -25.61 -18.91
CA ILE A 104 19.94 -27.05 -19.02
C ILE A 104 19.41 -27.59 -17.69
N LEU A 105 18.10 -27.86 -17.65
CA LEU A 105 17.34 -28.85 -16.85
C LEU A 105 15.96 -28.30 -16.43
N THR A 106 14.97 -28.45 -17.29
CA THR A 106 13.52 -28.53 -16.97
C THR A 106 12.88 -29.54 -17.95
N PRO A 107 11.67 -30.14 -17.76
CA PRO A 107 10.60 -29.96 -16.74
C PRO A 107 10.03 -31.35 -16.25
N PRO A 108 8.81 -31.54 -15.67
CA PRO A 108 7.73 -30.59 -15.33
C PRO A 108 7.20 -30.68 -13.89
N PHE A 109 6.78 -29.55 -13.32
CA PHE A 109 5.46 -29.35 -12.75
C PHE A 109 5.31 -27.88 -12.31
N GLU A 110 4.07 -27.44 -12.32
CA GLU A 110 3.56 -26.09 -12.13
C GLU A 110 4.04 -25.42 -10.84
N VAL A 111 4.13 -24.09 -10.85
CA VAL A 111 3.41 -23.17 -9.94
C VAL A 111 4.16 -21.81 -9.81
N PHE A 112 3.50 -20.77 -10.34
CA PHE A 112 3.38 -19.40 -9.81
C PHE A 112 4.65 -18.57 -9.50
N ASN A 113 5.08 -17.86 -10.55
CA ASN A 113 5.34 -16.41 -10.66
C ASN A 113 5.65 -15.50 -9.43
N ARG A 114 6.69 -14.64 -9.66
CA ARG A 114 6.71 -13.16 -9.51
C ARG A 114 7.49 -12.50 -8.35
N ASP A 115 8.72 -12.10 -8.69
CA ASP A 115 9.46 -10.83 -8.45
C ASP A 115 9.05 -9.86 -7.32
N TYR A 116 10.04 -9.38 -6.55
CA TYR A 116 10.23 -7.93 -6.32
C TYR A 116 11.67 -7.51 -5.93
N TYR A 117 12.16 -6.43 -6.54
CA TYR A 117 13.51 -5.83 -6.42
C TYR A 117 13.59 -4.68 -5.39
N PRO A 118 14.79 -4.32 -4.86
CA PRO A 118 15.05 -3.22 -3.93
C PRO A 118 15.36 -1.87 -4.63
N ALA A 119 15.37 -0.78 -3.85
CA ALA A 119 16.07 0.49 -4.17
C ALA A 119 17.28 0.60 -3.23
N GLU A 120 18.49 0.99 -3.64
CA GLU A 120 18.83 2.37 -3.98
C GLU A 120 20.22 2.52 -4.64
N THR A 121 20.28 3.51 -5.55
CA THR A 121 21.40 4.36 -6.01
C THR A 121 22.69 3.74 -6.58
N MET A 122 22.88 3.86 -7.91
CA MET A 122 24.03 4.55 -8.55
C MET A 122 23.96 4.44 -10.09
N ALA A 123 24.30 5.54 -10.75
CA ALA A 123 24.52 5.72 -12.19
C ALA A 123 23.30 5.60 -13.12
N SER A 124 22.93 6.77 -13.67
CA SER A 124 22.09 6.98 -14.84
C SER A 124 22.41 6.00 -15.97
N THR A 125 21.59 4.95 -16.11
CA THR A 125 21.35 4.30 -17.39
C THR A 125 19.85 4.12 -17.52
N THR A 126 19.20 5.11 -18.11
CA THR A 126 17.80 5.05 -18.52
C THR A 126 17.64 3.88 -19.50
N VAL A 127 17.22 2.71 -19.01
CA VAL A 127 16.65 1.68 -19.88
C VAL A 127 15.24 2.13 -20.20
N ALA A 128 15.12 2.87 -21.29
CA ALA A 128 13.84 3.24 -21.87
C ALA A 128 13.04 1.97 -22.21
N GLY A 129 11.84 1.84 -21.64
CA GLY A 129 10.73 1.16 -22.30
C GLY A 129 10.62 -0.37 -22.14
N GLN A 130 10.56 -0.92 -20.93
CA GLN A 130 9.71 -2.11 -20.76
C GLN A 130 8.24 -1.66 -20.86
N ASN A 131 7.63 -1.88 -22.03
CA ASN A 131 6.21 -1.63 -22.24
C ASN A 131 5.40 -2.74 -21.56
N TYR A 132 5.20 -2.62 -20.25
CA TYR A 132 4.20 -3.42 -19.56
C TYR A 132 2.85 -3.15 -20.24
N ASP A 133 2.14 -4.20 -20.68
CA ASP A 133 0.78 -4.10 -21.24
C ASP A 133 -0.20 -3.70 -20.13
N VAL A 134 -0.05 -2.50 -19.58
CA VAL A 134 -0.92 -1.90 -18.57
C VAL A 134 -2.10 -1.28 -19.29
N ARG A 135 -3.31 -1.70 -18.93
CA ARG A 135 -4.56 -1.10 -19.41
C ARG A 135 -5.21 -0.32 -18.29
N ILE A 136 -5.65 0.90 -18.58
CA ILE A 136 -6.45 1.73 -17.68
C ILE A 136 -7.88 1.70 -18.21
N GLU A 137 -8.80 1.29 -17.35
CA GLU A 137 -10.20 1.09 -17.72
C GLU A 137 -11.09 1.70 -16.63
N VAL A 138 -12.22 2.30 -17.05
CA VAL A 138 -13.28 2.68 -16.11
C VAL A 138 -13.94 1.40 -15.60
N ILE A 139 -14.09 1.30 -14.28
CA ILE A 139 -14.82 0.19 -13.66
C ILE A 139 -16.29 0.30 -14.06
N SER A 140 -16.83 -0.80 -14.59
CA SER A 140 -18.24 -0.91 -14.98
C SER A 140 -18.97 -2.03 -14.25
N GLN A 141 -18.26 -2.85 -13.48
CA GLN A 141 -18.76 -4.06 -12.82
C GLN A 141 -18.43 -4.00 -11.32
N PRO A 142 -19.42 -4.09 -10.41
CA PRO A 142 -19.18 -4.05 -8.97
C PRO A 142 -18.23 -5.14 -8.45
N GLU A 143 -18.10 -6.26 -9.16
CA GLU A 143 -17.26 -7.40 -8.80
C GLU A 143 -15.77 -7.04 -8.78
N ASP A 144 -15.36 -6.04 -9.57
CA ASP A 144 -13.99 -5.50 -9.58
C ASP A 144 -13.58 -4.97 -8.20
N PHE A 145 -14.53 -4.52 -7.38
CA PHE A 145 -14.23 -3.87 -6.10
C PHE A 145 -13.57 -4.78 -5.06
N THR A 146 -13.67 -6.10 -5.23
CA THR A 146 -12.96 -7.05 -4.36
C THR A 146 -11.44 -6.94 -4.56
N GLN A 147 -10.95 -7.11 -5.80
CA GLN A 147 -9.52 -6.96 -6.11
C GLN A 147 -9.04 -5.52 -5.91
N VAL A 148 -9.88 -4.52 -6.19
CA VAL A 148 -9.55 -3.11 -5.89
C VAL A 148 -9.31 -2.91 -4.39
N THR A 149 -10.14 -3.51 -3.54
CA THR A 149 -9.97 -3.41 -2.08
C THR A 149 -8.68 -4.10 -1.63
N GLU A 150 -8.30 -5.23 -2.23
CA GLU A 150 -7.01 -5.90 -1.97
C GLU A 150 -5.83 -4.99 -2.35
N VAL A 151 -5.87 -4.34 -3.50
CA VAL A 151 -4.85 -3.36 -3.92
C VAL A 151 -4.71 -2.22 -2.91
N VAL A 152 -5.85 -1.67 -2.45
CA VAL A 152 -5.89 -0.58 -1.47
C VAL A 152 -5.37 -1.04 -0.11
N ARG A 153 -5.76 -2.25 0.33
CA ARG A 153 -5.28 -2.90 1.55
C ARG A 153 -3.76 -3.07 1.53
N ASP A 154 -3.22 -3.58 0.42
CA ASP A 154 -1.79 -3.87 0.30
C ASP A 154 -0.97 -2.58 0.22
N ALA A 155 -1.46 -1.57 -0.47
CA ALA A 155 -0.80 -0.26 -0.58
C ALA A 155 -0.87 0.55 0.73
N PHE A 156 -2.07 0.78 1.27
CA PHE A 156 -2.23 1.66 2.44
C PHE A 156 -2.06 0.94 3.77
N GLY A 157 -2.55 -0.29 3.89
CA GLY A 157 -2.48 -1.07 5.12
C GLY A 157 -1.11 -1.72 5.32
N HIS A 158 -0.67 -2.56 4.38
CA HIS A 158 0.58 -3.31 4.53
C HIS A 158 1.84 -2.49 4.25
N GLN A 159 1.90 -1.77 3.12
CA GLN A 159 3.10 -1.03 2.74
C GLN A 159 3.24 0.30 3.48
N ALA A 160 2.24 1.20 3.35
CA ALA A 160 2.33 2.54 3.92
C ALA A 160 2.04 2.58 5.43
N ARG A 161 1.26 1.61 5.94
CA ARG A 161 0.70 1.62 7.30
C ARG A 161 0.02 2.95 7.61
N ASP A 162 -0.78 3.43 6.67
CA ASP A 162 -1.41 4.75 6.72
C ASP A 162 -2.39 4.84 7.89
N GLY A 163 -2.08 5.69 8.87
CA GLY A 163 -2.84 5.78 10.12
C GLY A 163 -4.30 6.20 9.93
N VAL A 164 -4.60 7.00 8.92
CA VAL A 164 -5.98 7.40 8.59
C VAL A 164 -6.72 6.21 8.00
N TYR A 165 -6.13 5.53 7.00
CA TYR A 165 -6.70 4.32 6.41
C TYR A 165 -6.93 3.24 7.48
N LEU A 166 -5.93 2.92 8.29
CA LEU A 166 -6.01 1.89 9.32
C LEU A 166 -7.14 2.19 10.32
N SER A 167 -7.30 3.46 10.70
CA SER A 167 -8.37 3.87 11.61
C SER A 167 -9.76 3.68 10.98
N MET A 168 -9.97 4.10 9.73
CA MET A 168 -11.28 4.09 9.05
C MET A 168 -11.70 2.72 8.48
N ASN A 169 -10.85 1.73 8.60
CA ASN A 169 -11.04 0.39 8.05
C ASN A 169 -10.79 -0.67 9.13
N PRO A 170 -11.64 -0.78 10.16
CA PRO A 170 -11.48 -1.81 11.18
C PRO A 170 -11.53 -3.21 10.56
N GLY A 171 -10.53 -4.04 10.91
CA GLY A 171 -10.35 -5.37 10.35
C GLY A 171 -9.90 -5.38 8.88
N TRP A 172 -9.28 -4.31 8.39
CA TRP A 172 -8.79 -4.18 7.00
C TRP A 172 -7.94 -5.37 6.52
N ASP A 173 -7.25 -6.05 7.43
CA ASP A 173 -6.39 -7.20 7.19
C ASP A 173 -7.12 -8.56 7.27
N THR A 174 -8.44 -8.57 7.47
CA THR A 174 -9.25 -9.80 7.49
C THR A 174 -10.08 -9.96 6.20
N PRO A 175 -10.48 -11.20 5.84
CA PRO A 175 -11.39 -11.44 4.71
C PRO A 175 -12.70 -10.65 4.82
N GLU A 176 -13.28 -10.56 6.01
CA GLU A 176 -14.51 -9.81 6.27
C GLU A 176 -14.31 -8.31 6.07
N GLY A 177 -13.13 -7.77 6.44
CA GLY A 177 -12.77 -6.38 6.17
C GLY A 177 -12.67 -6.08 4.68
N VAL A 178 -12.09 -6.98 3.89
CA VAL A 178 -12.04 -6.85 2.42
C VAL A 178 -13.45 -6.84 1.83
N VAL A 179 -14.33 -7.76 2.25
CA VAL A 179 -15.74 -7.76 1.80
C VAL A 179 -16.46 -6.47 2.17
N ARG A 180 -16.25 -5.96 3.39
CA ARG A 180 -16.85 -4.69 3.85
C ARG A 180 -16.32 -3.49 3.06
N GLY A 181 -15.02 -3.45 2.76
CA GLY A 181 -14.38 -2.43 1.92
C GLY A 181 -14.95 -2.43 0.50
N ALA A 182 -15.01 -3.60 -0.13
CA ALA A 182 -15.57 -3.79 -1.46
C ALA A 182 -17.05 -3.36 -1.50
N GLY A 183 -17.83 -3.75 -0.49
CA GLY A 183 -19.24 -3.34 -0.36
C GLY A 183 -19.42 -1.82 -0.26
N ARG A 184 -18.55 -1.11 0.48
CA ARG A 184 -18.58 0.36 0.56
C ARG A 184 -18.25 1.01 -0.78
N MET A 185 -17.22 0.52 -1.48
CA MET A 185 -16.88 1.04 -2.82
C MET A 185 -17.98 0.77 -3.83
N ALA A 186 -18.56 -0.44 -3.83
CA ALA A 186 -19.68 -0.80 -4.69
C ALA A 186 -20.93 0.04 -4.40
N ASN A 187 -21.19 0.38 -3.13
CA ASN A 187 -22.28 1.27 -2.78
C ASN A 187 -22.03 2.68 -3.33
N ARG A 188 -20.83 3.26 -3.12
CA ARG A 188 -20.46 4.57 -3.67
C ARG A 188 -20.59 4.59 -5.20
N PHE A 189 -20.17 3.51 -5.87
CA PHE A 189 -20.32 3.34 -7.32
C PHE A 189 -21.78 3.35 -7.78
N LYS A 190 -22.69 2.72 -7.04
CA LYS A 190 -24.13 2.66 -7.39
C LYS A 190 -24.87 3.97 -7.16
N THR A 191 -24.33 4.86 -6.32
CA THR A 191 -24.95 6.13 -5.94
C THR A 191 -24.28 7.34 -6.58
N VAL A 192 -23.48 7.14 -7.64
CA VAL A 192 -22.81 8.24 -8.35
C VAL A 192 -23.83 9.15 -9.02
N ASN A 193 -23.77 10.44 -8.68
CA ASN A 193 -24.55 11.48 -9.35
C ASN A 193 -23.85 11.95 -10.63
N GLN A 194 -24.57 12.75 -11.42
CA GLN A 194 -24.04 13.37 -12.63
C GLN A 194 -24.02 14.89 -12.48
N ASN A 195 -23.11 15.53 -13.20
CA ASN A 195 -23.10 16.98 -13.36
C ASN A 195 -24.14 17.41 -14.41
N ASN A 196 -24.28 18.72 -14.61
CA ASN A 196 -25.21 19.35 -15.55
C ASN A 196 -24.88 19.08 -17.03
N LYS A 197 -23.71 18.52 -17.34
CA LYS A 197 -23.30 18.05 -18.67
C LYS A 197 -23.58 16.55 -18.86
N GLY A 198 -24.10 15.86 -17.84
CA GLY A 198 -24.40 14.42 -17.86
C GLY A 198 -23.18 13.53 -17.59
N ASP A 199 -22.02 14.10 -17.27
CA ASP A 199 -20.85 13.30 -16.89
C ASP A 199 -20.98 12.81 -15.44
N PRO A 200 -20.51 11.61 -15.10
CA PRO A 200 -20.50 11.13 -13.72
C PRO A 200 -19.59 12.01 -12.85
N ASN A 201 -20.07 12.35 -11.65
CA ASN A 201 -19.29 13.10 -10.67
C ASN A 201 -18.13 12.27 -10.13
N VAL A 202 -18.30 10.95 -9.98
CA VAL A 202 -17.21 10.08 -9.52
C VAL A 202 -16.89 9.02 -10.58
N VAL A 203 -15.61 8.85 -10.88
CA VAL A 203 -15.12 7.82 -11.79
C VAL A 203 -14.13 6.92 -11.07
N PHE A 204 -14.40 5.62 -11.11
CA PHE A 204 -13.53 4.58 -10.58
C PHE A 204 -12.74 3.97 -11.73
N LEU A 205 -11.42 3.93 -11.59
CA LEU A 205 -10.50 3.34 -12.55
C LEU A 205 -9.87 2.10 -11.98
N LYS A 206 -9.63 1.11 -12.86
CA LYS A 206 -8.75 -0.02 -12.62
C LYS A 206 -7.57 0.02 -13.59
N ALA A 207 -6.40 -0.32 -13.08
CA ALA A 207 -5.25 -0.68 -13.88
C ALA A 207 -5.10 -2.19 -13.91
N THR A 208 -5.01 -2.78 -15.10
CA THR A 208 -4.88 -4.24 -15.26
C THR A 208 -3.61 -4.63 -15.98
N LEU A 209 -3.02 -5.76 -15.58
CA LEU A 209 -1.93 -6.45 -16.26
C LEU A 209 -2.35 -7.88 -16.61
N PRO A 210 -1.73 -8.53 -17.62
CA PRO A 210 -1.92 -9.96 -17.84
C PRO A 210 -1.68 -10.73 -16.54
N ASP A 211 -2.59 -11.66 -16.24
CA ASP A 211 -2.50 -12.46 -15.03
C ASP A 211 -1.39 -13.51 -15.21
N PRO A 212 -0.31 -13.44 -14.40
CA PRO A 212 0.77 -14.44 -14.42
C PRO A 212 0.32 -15.88 -14.13
N GLU A 213 -0.82 -16.03 -13.47
CA GLU A 213 -1.32 -17.26 -12.86
C GLU A 213 -2.47 -17.86 -13.67
N ASN A 214 -3.18 -17.02 -14.41
CA ASN A 214 -4.36 -17.40 -15.19
C ASN A 214 -4.22 -16.90 -16.64
N ALA A 215 -3.67 -17.75 -17.51
CA ALA A 215 -3.43 -17.40 -18.92
C ALA A 215 -4.71 -16.88 -19.61
N GLY A 216 -4.61 -15.72 -20.25
CA GLY A 216 -5.73 -15.05 -20.92
C GLY A 216 -6.58 -14.17 -20.00
N GLN A 217 -6.40 -14.21 -18.68
CA GLN A 217 -7.04 -13.30 -17.75
C GLN A 217 -6.17 -12.07 -17.47
N ARG A 218 -6.77 -11.06 -16.84
CA ARG A 218 -6.07 -9.87 -16.39
C ARG A 218 -6.37 -9.63 -14.92
N ARG A 219 -5.34 -9.26 -14.17
CA ARG A 219 -5.43 -8.95 -12.75
C ARG A 219 -5.50 -7.44 -12.53
N ILE A 220 -6.31 -6.99 -11.59
CA ILE A 220 -6.31 -5.59 -11.14
C ILE A 220 -5.09 -5.39 -10.24
N VAL A 221 -4.27 -4.39 -10.58
CA VAL A 221 -2.96 -4.13 -9.95
C VAL A 221 -2.81 -2.69 -9.49
N GLY A 222 -3.82 -1.87 -9.77
CA GLY A 222 -3.88 -0.47 -9.40
C GLY A 222 -5.29 0.05 -9.56
N MET A 223 -5.60 1.14 -8.87
CA MET A 223 -6.90 1.80 -8.93
C MET A 223 -6.75 3.29 -8.70
N ALA A 224 -7.72 4.05 -9.21
CA ALA A 224 -7.87 5.44 -8.84
C ALA A 224 -9.36 5.81 -8.74
N ILE A 225 -9.66 6.78 -7.89
CA ILE A 225 -10.97 7.42 -7.80
C ILE A 225 -10.79 8.88 -8.11
N TRP A 226 -11.50 9.36 -9.13
CA TRP A 226 -11.58 10.78 -9.47
C TRP A 226 -12.98 11.30 -9.15
N ALA A 227 -13.06 12.48 -8.52
CA ALA A 227 -14.31 13.09 -8.10
C ALA A 227 -14.40 14.55 -8.56
N GLN A 228 -15.45 14.89 -9.32
CA GLN A 228 -15.81 16.27 -9.64
C GLN A 228 -16.59 16.86 -8.48
N GLN A 229 -16.08 17.97 -7.93
CA GLN A 229 -16.69 18.65 -6.79
C GLN A 229 -16.91 20.12 -7.09
N SER A 230 -17.96 20.71 -6.51
CA SER A 230 -18.29 22.12 -6.68
C SER A 230 -19.16 22.63 -5.53
N ALA A 231 -19.03 23.91 -5.19
CA ALA A 231 -19.97 24.59 -4.31
C ALA A 231 -21.31 24.89 -5.02
N ILE A 232 -21.32 24.88 -6.36
CA ILE A 232 -22.47 25.22 -7.19
C ILE A 232 -23.24 23.97 -7.57
N GLU A 233 -24.55 23.98 -7.32
CA GLU A 233 -25.44 22.86 -7.64
C GLU A 233 -25.36 22.48 -9.13
N GLY A 234 -25.32 21.18 -9.39
CA GLY A 234 -25.20 20.64 -10.75
C GLY A 234 -23.80 20.68 -11.33
N HIS A 235 -22.80 21.30 -10.69
CA HIS A 235 -21.42 21.34 -11.19
C HIS A 235 -20.49 20.28 -10.56
N GLY A 236 -20.97 19.48 -9.61
CA GLY A 236 -20.22 18.41 -8.95
C GLY A 236 -20.84 18.07 -7.61
N ASP A 237 -20.25 17.11 -6.90
CA ASP A 237 -20.66 16.80 -5.53
C ASP A 237 -20.21 17.94 -4.59
N GLN A 238 -21.09 18.35 -3.68
CA GLN A 238 -20.77 19.40 -2.72
C GLN A 238 -19.83 18.87 -1.62
N PRO A 239 -18.99 19.75 -1.03
CA PRO A 239 -18.29 19.43 0.21
C PRO A 239 -19.27 18.94 1.30
N PRO A 240 -18.85 17.98 2.13
CA PRO A 240 -19.69 17.43 3.17
C PRO A 240 -20.04 18.49 4.22
N LYS A 241 -21.29 18.50 4.67
CA LYS A 241 -21.76 19.33 5.79
C LYS A 241 -21.69 18.58 7.11
N ASP A 242 -21.81 17.26 7.07
CA ASP A 242 -21.72 16.38 8.23
C ASP A 242 -20.88 15.15 7.87
N LEU A 243 -19.59 15.22 8.19
CA LEU A 243 -18.63 14.14 7.90
C LEU A 243 -19.00 12.82 8.58
N ILE A 244 -19.61 12.84 9.78
CA ILE A 244 -19.99 11.60 10.48
C ILE A 244 -21.07 10.88 9.68
N LYS A 245 -22.10 11.63 9.25
CA LYS A 245 -23.20 11.08 8.46
C LYS A 245 -22.75 10.67 7.06
N GLU A 246 -22.02 11.55 6.37
CA GLU A 246 -21.68 11.38 4.95
C GLU A 246 -20.61 10.31 4.71
N LEU A 247 -19.68 10.12 5.66
CA LEU A 247 -18.75 8.99 5.64
C LEU A 247 -19.37 7.71 6.21
N GLY A 248 -20.60 7.77 6.74
CA GLY A 248 -21.30 6.62 7.34
C GLY A 248 -20.57 6.06 8.57
N LEU A 249 -19.99 6.92 9.40
CA LEU A 249 -19.11 6.51 10.49
C LEU A 249 -19.84 5.72 11.59
N GLU A 250 -21.14 5.91 11.78
CA GLU A 250 -21.95 5.06 12.68
C GLU A 250 -21.94 3.59 12.24
N SER A 251 -21.99 3.33 10.93
CA SER A 251 -21.91 1.96 10.39
C SER A 251 -20.52 1.35 10.54
N ILE A 252 -19.47 2.19 10.61
CA ILE A 252 -18.08 1.75 10.78
C ILE A 252 -17.77 1.53 12.27
N PHE A 253 -18.28 2.41 13.14
CA PHE A 253 -18.04 2.43 14.59
C PHE A 253 -19.36 2.54 15.38
N PRO A 254 -20.20 1.48 15.40
CA PRO A 254 -21.53 1.55 16.00
C PRO A 254 -21.48 1.93 17.48
N GLY A 255 -22.17 3.01 17.86
CA GLY A 255 -22.21 3.53 19.23
C GLY A 255 -20.87 4.03 19.79
N ASN A 256 -19.82 4.14 18.97
CA ASN A 256 -18.51 4.61 19.39
C ASN A 256 -18.23 6.01 18.84
N GLU A 257 -18.86 7.01 19.45
CA GLU A 257 -18.74 8.41 19.04
C GLU A 257 -17.29 8.93 19.05
N ALA A 258 -16.42 8.36 19.89
CA ALA A 258 -15.03 8.78 19.98
C ALA A 258 -14.27 8.47 18.69
N GLU A 259 -14.41 7.25 18.16
CA GLU A 259 -13.81 6.86 16.87
C GLU A 259 -14.45 7.59 15.69
N GLN A 260 -15.76 7.84 15.76
CA GLN A 260 -16.46 8.63 14.73
C GLN A 260 -15.91 10.06 14.67
N ARG A 261 -15.76 10.73 15.82
CA ARG A 261 -15.17 12.08 15.88
C ARG A 261 -13.72 12.09 15.42
N TYR A 262 -12.93 11.08 15.81
CA TYR A 262 -11.55 10.96 15.33
C TYR A 262 -11.46 10.83 13.81
N ALA A 263 -12.22 9.92 13.21
CA ALA A 263 -12.21 9.71 11.76
C ALA A 263 -12.74 10.94 11.01
N ALA A 264 -13.81 11.59 11.50
CA ALA A 264 -14.31 12.83 10.93
C ALA A 264 -13.27 13.96 11.01
N ALA A 265 -12.59 14.12 12.15
CA ALA A 265 -11.54 15.12 12.33
C ALA A 265 -10.34 14.90 11.39
N CYS A 266 -9.92 13.63 11.22
CA CYS A 266 -8.89 13.27 10.26
C CYS A 266 -9.26 13.64 8.82
N MET A 267 -10.47 13.28 8.38
CA MET A 267 -10.94 13.58 7.03
C MET A 267 -11.18 15.07 6.80
N GLY A 268 -11.72 15.77 7.79
CA GLY A 268 -11.91 17.22 7.75
C GLY A 268 -10.58 17.96 7.64
N SER A 269 -9.56 17.53 8.39
CA SER A 269 -8.21 18.11 8.29
C SER A 269 -7.58 17.83 6.93
N LEU A 270 -7.68 16.59 6.43
CA LEU A 270 -7.16 16.17 5.14
C LEU A 270 -7.77 17.00 4.00
N HIS A 271 -9.09 17.17 3.99
CA HIS A 271 -9.80 17.83 2.90
C HIS A 271 -9.98 19.34 3.09
N LYS A 272 -9.54 19.93 4.20
CA LYS A 272 -9.77 21.34 4.52
C LYS A 272 -9.41 22.27 3.37
N ARG A 273 -8.19 22.15 2.82
CA ARG A 273 -7.76 23.04 1.74
C ARG A 273 -8.51 22.77 0.43
N ARG A 274 -8.86 21.52 0.15
CA ARG A 274 -9.71 21.14 -0.99
C ARG A 274 -11.06 21.86 -0.92
N GLU A 275 -11.70 21.87 0.25
CA GLU A 275 -12.99 22.53 0.46
C GLU A 275 -12.90 24.06 0.33
N GLU A 276 -11.82 24.66 0.84
CA GLU A 276 -11.56 26.09 0.66
C GLU A 276 -11.42 26.46 -0.82
N VAL A 277 -10.67 25.68 -1.61
CA VAL A 277 -10.54 25.91 -3.06
C VAL A 277 -11.88 25.74 -3.78
N ILE A 278 -12.68 24.75 -3.39
CA ILE A 278 -14.04 24.56 -3.94
C ILE A 278 -14.91 25.80 -3.66
N ALA A 279 -14.82 26.38 -2.46
CA ALA A 279 -15.53 27.61 -2.12
C ALA A 279 -15.02 28.83 -2.89
N GLU A 280 -13.69 28.97 -3.04
CA GLU A 280 -13.05 30.04 -3.84
C GLU A 280 -13.52 30.00 -5.30
N LYS A 281 -13.71 28.82 -5.88
CA LYS A 281 -14.17 28.65 -7.27
C LYS A 281 -15.66 28.91 -7.47
N ALA A 282 -16.46 29.12 -6.43
CA ALA A 282 -17.91 29.32 -6.55
C ALA A 282 -18.29 30.49 -7.50
N THR A 283 -17.41 31.48 -7.67
CA THR A 283 -17.62 32.63 -8.55
C THR A 283 -16.81 32.58 -9.85
N ALA A 284 -16.04 31.51 -10.08
CA ALA A 284 -15.26 31.31 -11.28
C ALA A 284 -16.14 30.92 -12.48
N ALA A 285 -15.64 31.12 -13.70
CA ALA A 285 -16.33 30.73 -14.93
C ALA A 285 -16.55 29.21 -15.01
N GLU A 286 -15.61 28.43 -14.47
CA GLU A 286 -15.76 26.99 -14.27
C GLU A 286 -15.71 26.71 -12.75
N PRO A 287 -16.87 26.59 -12.08
CA PRO A 287 -16.97 26.55 -10.62
C PRO A 287 -16.69 25.16 -10.03
N ALA A 288 -16.15 24.23 -10.82
CA ALA A 288 -15.85 22.87 -10.42
C ALA A 288 -14.34 22.59 -10.40
N VAL A 289 -13.98 21.57 -9.63
CA VAL A 289 -12.64 20.95 -9.60
C VAL A 289 -12.75 19.45 -9.87
N PHE A 290 -11.66 18.82 -10.28
CA PHE A 290 -11.56 17.38 -10.46
C PHE A 290 -10.48 16.78 -9.56
N VAL A 291 -10.91 16.08 -8.52
CA VAL A 291 -10.07 15.67 -7.40
C VAL A 291 -9.63 14.23 -7.56
N LEU A 292 -8.34 13.95 -7.39
CA LEU A 292 -7.86 12.57 -7.21
C LEU A 292 -8.09 12.18 -5.75
N ASP A 293 -9.21 11.52 -5.50
CA ASP A 293 -9.67 11.18 -4.16
C ASP A 293 -8.91 9.96 -3.58
N MET A 294 -8.49 9.04 -4.44
CA MET A 294 -7.67 7.90 -4.05
C MET A 294 -6.84 7.41 -5.24
N CYS A 295 -5.60 7.00 -5.00
CA CYS A 295 -4.77 6.33 -5.99
C CYS A 295 -3.91 5.28 -5.29
N ALA A 296 -4.05 4.01 -5.69
CA ALA A 296 -3.29 2.91 -5.11
C ALA A 296 -2.73 2.01 -6.23
N VAL A 297 -1.53 1.48 -6.00
CA VAL A 297 -0.91 0.46 -6.84
C VAL A 297 -0.39 -0.61 -5.90
N ASP A 298 -0.71 -1.87 -6.20
CA ASP A 298 -0.24 -3.01 -5.43
C ASP A 298 1.31 -2.94 -5.36
N PRO A 299 1.91 -3.00 -4.16
CA PRO A 299 3.35 -2.93 -3.97
C PRO A 299 4.15 -3.82 -4.93
N LYS A 300 3.67 -5.03 -5.24
CA LYS A 300 4.32 -6.00 -6.16
C LYS A 300 4.36 -5.52 -7.62
N PHE A 301 3.66 -4.44 -7.95
CA PHE A 301 3.49 -3.91 -9.29
C PHE A 301 3.94 -2.45 -9.42
N GLN A 302 4.43 -1.84 -8.34
CA GLN A 302 4.98 -0.49 -8.35
C GLN A 302 6.25 -0.40 -9.21
N GLY A 303 6.69 0.82 -9.53
CA GLY A 303 7.84 1.06 -10.42
C GLY A 303 7.56 0.86 -11.92
N LYS A 304 6.34 0.42 -12.29
CA LYS A 304 5.95 0.11 -13.68
C LYS A 304 5.17 1.24 -14.38
N GLY A 305 5.14 2.44 -13.79
CA GLY A 305 4.42 3.59 -14.33
C GLY A 305 2.88 3.53 -14.23
N ILE A 306 2.33 2.59 -13.45
CA ILE A 306 0.87 2.39 -13.30
C ILE A 306 0.18 3.63 -12.73
N ALA A 307 0.67 4.15 -11.60
CA ALA A 307 0.13 5.37 -10.99
C ALA A 307 0.17 6.55 -11.97
N LYS A 308 1.26 6.69 -12.74
CA LYS A 308 1.38 7.73 -13.77
C LYS A 308 0.25 7.64 -14.81
N LYS A 309 -0.07 6.43 -15.28
CA LYS A 309 -1.14 6.20 -16.27
C LYS A 309 -2.54 6.45 -15.68
N LEU A 310 -2.77 6.04 -14.44
CA LEU A 310 -4.02 6.33 -13.72
C LEU A 310 -4.24 7.84 -13.54
N VAL A 311 -3.17 8.57 -13.21
CA VAL A 311 -3.26 10.03 -13.04
C VAL A 311 -3.41 10.75 -14.38
N GLN A 312 -2.68 10.29 -15.41
CA GLN A 312 -2.80 10.84 -16.77
C GLN A 312 -4.23 10.74 -17.30
N TRP A 313 -4.94 9.64 -17.02
CA TRP A 313 -6.36 9.53 -17.39
C TRP A 313 -7.19 10.68 -16.80
N GLY A 314 -6.96 11.06 -15.54
CA GLY A 314 -7.69 12.16 -14.91
C GLY A 314 -7.34 13.53 -15.48
N LEU A 315 -6.07 13.76 -15.84
CA LEU A 315 -5.66 14.97 -16.56
C LEU A 315 -6.37 15.10 -17.90
N ASP A 316 -6.40 14.00 -18.67
CA ASP A 316 -7.05 13.96 -19.98
C ASP A 316 -8.57 14.17 -19.84
N GLU A 317 -9.17 13.59 -18.80
CA GLU A 317 -10.60 13.73 -18.50
C GLU A 317 -10.96 15.15 -18.04
N ALA A 318 -10.16 15.77 -17.18
CA ALA A 318 -10.35 17.15 -16.76
C ALA A 318 -10.31 18.13 -17.95
N LYS A 319 -9.38 17.90 -18.88
CA LYS A 319 -9.31 18.64 -20.14
C LYS A 319 -10.56 18.44 -20.99
N ARG A 320 -11.05 17.20 -21.14
CA ARG A 320 -12.29 16.89 -21.86
C ARG A 320 -13.50 17.61 -21.26
N ARG A 321 -13.55 17.74 -19.93
CA ARG A 321 -14.65 18.39 -19.18
C ARG A 321 -14.64 19.93 -19.26
N GLY A 322 -13.68 20.52 -19.96
CA GLY A 322 -13.56 21.98 -20.14
C GLY A 322 -12.34 22.61 -19.47
N GLY A 323 -11.35 21.81 -19.08
CA GLY A 323 -10.15 22.29 -18.40
C GLY A 323 -10.37 22.48 -16.90
N LEU A 324 -11.02 21.51 -16.25
CA LEU A 324 -11.20 21.52 -14.79
C LEU A 324 -9.84 21.55 -14.09
N GLU A 325 -9.73 22.36 -13.04
CA GLU A 325 -8.55 22.32 -12.19
C GLU A 325 -8.52 21.02 -11.39
N LEU A 326 -7.32 20.43 -11.26
CA LEU A 326 -7.15 19.19 -10.52
C LEU A 326 -6.51 19.40 -9.17
N LEU A 327 -7.06 18.73 -8.15
CA LEU A 327 -6.61 18.78 -6.76
C LEU A 327 -6.32 17.37 -6.23
N LEU A 328 -5.43 17.26 -5.24
CA LEU A 328 -5.19 16.03 -4.48
C LEU A 328 -4.47 16.30 -3.15
N GLU A 329 -4.56 15.35 -2.23
CA GLU A 329 -3.75 15.29 -1.02
C GLU A 329 -2.71 14.18 -1.17
N ALA A 330 -1.47 14.57 -1.44
CA ALA A 330 -0.39 13.64 -1.73
C ALA A 330 0.25 13.11 -0.46
N SER A 331 0.37 11.79 -0.36
CA SER A 331 1.23 11.14 0.64
C SER A 331 2.72 11.41 0.35
N SER A 332 3.58 11.11 1.33
CA SER A 332 5.05 11.09 1.17
C SER A 332 5.51 10.24 -0.03
N MET A 333 4.87 9.10 -0.26
CA MET A 333 5.19 8.20 -1.37
C MET A 333 4.69 8.72 -2.73
N GLY A 334 3.52 9.38 -2.76
CA GLY A 334 2.86 9.79 -4.00
C GLY A 334 3.35 11.13 -4.58
N ARG A 335 3.75 12.08 -3.73
CA ARG A 335 3.99 13.49 -4.13
C ARG A 335 4.98 13.69 -5.28
N HIS A 336 6.00 12.84 -5.41
CA HIS A 336 6.96 12.91 -6.52
C HIS A 336 6.33 12.53 -7.88
N VAL A 337 5.42 11.57 -7.88
CA VAL A 337 4.71 11.16 -9.10
C VAL A 337 3.83 12.30 -9.59
N TYR A 338 3.07 12.93 -8.70
CA TYR A 338 2.18 14.03 -9.04
C TYR A 338 2.96 15.27 -9.50
N SER A 339 4.09 15.57 -8.86
CA SER A 339 4.98 16.68 -9.27
C SER A 339 5.45 16.55 -10.73
N LYS A 340 5.81 15.33 -11.15
CA LYS A 340 6.18 15.05 -12.56
C LYS A 340 5.04 15.19 -13.56
N LEU A 341 3.80 15.24 -13.07
CA LEU A 341 2.58 15.38 -13.86
C LEU A 341 2.01 16.81 -13.79
N GLY A 342 2.76 17.76 -13.23
CA GLY A 342 2.41 19.18 -13.23
C GLY A 342 1.63 19.65 -12.01
N PHE A 343 1.37 18.77 -11.04
CA PHE A 343 0.85 19.20 -9.74
C PHE A 343 1.93 19.94 -8.95
N LYS A 344 1.54 21.01 -8.25
CA LYS A 344 2.41 21.78 -7.37
C LYS A 344 1.84 21.79 -5.97
N GLN A 345 2.72 21.65 -4.98
CA GLN A 345 2.35 21.82 -3.58
C GLN A 345 1.87 23.25 -3.33
N GLU A 346 0.77 23.39 -2.61
CA GLU A 346 0.29 24.67 -2.07
C GLU A 346 0.15 24.53 -0.55
N GLY A 347 0.86 25.39 0.19
CA GLY A 347 0.85 25.37 1.65
C GLY A 347 1.81 24.34 2.29
N PRO A 348 1.78 24.25 3.62
CA PRO A 348 2.63 23.34 4.40
C PRO A 348 2.15 21.88 4.33
N GLU A 349 2.79 21.01 5.12
CA GLU A 349 2.20 19.71 5.47
C GLU A 349 0.84 19.90 6.15
N ILE A 350 -0.06 18.96 5.92
CA ILE A 350 -1.40 18.95 6.53
C ILE A 350 -1.24 18.63 8.01
N GLU A 351 -1.66 19.58 8.84
CA GLU A 351 -1.82 19.38 10.27
C GLU A 351 -3.20 18.77 10.55
N TYR A 352 -3.22 17.65 11.24
CA TYR A 352 -4.46 16.97 11.62
C TYR A 352 -4.93 17.46 12.98
N ASP A 353 -6.01 18.24 12.97
CA ASP A 353 -6.66 18.77 14.16
C ASP A 353 -7.56 17.69 14.77
N VAL A 354 -7.02 16.92 15.72
CA VAL A 354 -7.70 15.84 16.42
C VAL A 354 -7.73 16.11 17.92
N GLU A 355 -8.72 15.56 18.62
CA GLU A 355 -8.79 15.70 20.08
C GLU A 355 -7.50 15.18 20.75
N GLU A 356 -7.05 15.85 21.82
CA GLU A 356 -5.79 15.54 22.53
C GLU A 356 -5.63 14.06 22.91
N ARG A 357 -6.73 13.40 23.28
CA ARG A 357 -6.73 11.97 23.61
C ARG A 357 -6.24 11.07 22.47
N PHE A 358 -6.26 11.54 21.23
CA PHE A 358 -5.78 10.83 20.04
C PHE A 358 -4.39 11.29 19.56
N ALA A 359 -3.74 12.22 20.27
CA ALA A 359 -2.44 12.77 19.88
C ALA A 359 -1.39 11.68 19.63
N HIS A 360 -1.44 10.60 20.43
CA HIS A 360 -0.54 9.45 20.37
C HIS A 360 -0.68 8.55 19.12
N ARG A 361 -1.74 8.72 18.32
CA ARG A 361 -1.94 7.91 17.10
C ARG A 361 -1.09 8.46 15.97
N ASP A 362 -0.46 7.58 15.20
CA ASP A 362 0.27 7.97 14.00
C ASP A 362 -0.70 8.46 12.92
N ARG A 363 -0.28 9.49 12.18
CA ARG A 363 -0.99 10.06 11.03
C ARG A 363 -0.01 10.27 9.88
N PRO A 364 -0.46 10.06 8.63
CA PRO A 364 0.41 10.17 7.46
C PRO A 364 0.88 11.62 7.23
N SER A 365 2.02 11.77 6.58
CA SER A 365 2.50 13.06 6.08
C SER A 365 1.88 13.32 4.70
N ASN A 366 0.92 14.24 4.67
CA ASN A 366 0.21 14.63 3.46
C ASN A 366 0.41 16.11 3.16
N ILE A 367 0.47 16.43 1.87
CA ILE A 367 0.50 17.81 1.37
C ILE A 367 -0.64 18.01 0.37
N PHE A 368 -1.21 19.20 0.34
CA PHE A 368 -2.16 19.57 -0.70
C PHE A 368 -1.42 19.95 -1.98
N MET A 369 -1.87 19.42 -3.13
CA MET A 369 -1.30 19.75 -4.44
C MET A 369 -2.40 20.04 -5.46
N ARG A 370 -2.13 21.00 -6.36
CA ARG A 370 -3.04 21.43 -7.42
C ARG A 370 -2.31 21.72 -8.73
N THR A 371 -3.04 21.76 -9.85
CA THR A 371 -2.48 22.15 -11.15
C THR A 371 -2.52 23.66 -11.41
N GLY A 372 -3.41 24.41 -10.73
CA GLY A 372 -3.71 25.81 -11.06
C GLY A 372 -4.72 25.92 -12.21
N ASP A 373 -5.19 27.14 -12.49
CA ASP A 373 -6.06 27.43 -13.63
C ASP A 373 -5.28 27.33 -14.97
N GLY A 374 -5.81 26.56 -15.93
CA GLY A 374 -5.37 26.59 -17.33
C GLY A 374 -4.38 25.51 -17.81
N GLN A 375 -4.68 24.22 -17.59
CA GLN A 375 -4.00 23.11 -18.30
C GLN A 375 -4.77 22.62 -19.53
#